data_AF-A0A0C3AJG3-F1
#
_entry.id   AF-A0A0C3AJG3-F1
#
_cell.length_a   1.000
_cell.length_b   1.000
_cell.length_c   1.000
_cell.angle_alpha   90.00
_cell.angle_beta   90.00
_cell.angle_gamma   90.00
#
_symmetry.space_group_name_H-M   'P 1'
#
loop_
_entity.id
_entity.type
_entity.pdbx_description
1 polymer ?
#
loop_
_entity_poly.entity_id
_entity_poly.type
_entity_poly.pdbx_seq_one_letter_code
_entity_poly.pdbx_strand_id
1 'polypeptide(L)'
;SEIKDREFSCVVENVPVGFLPSIESSSEVENTNNLTPKSILLARWIKLIEQRFRGQCTAFMILTFRTAEDTNRAIQNSLYICGKRCNTWKLLPEPRRCFKCHAINARHIAANCKEISDICDSCGGAHLSKECALKDEDPSKHFCINCKTHGHGTHDRLCPAYLKQCTKLYEQMPENLYKFFPTANPRTW
;
A
#
# COMPACT_ATOMS: atom_id res chain seq x y z
N SER A 1 11.92 -25.25 9.28
CA SER A 1 11.21 -24.02 8.89
C SER A 1 11.53 -22.96 9.92
N GLU A 2 12.36 -21.96 9.59
CA GLU A 2 12.53 -20.80 10.48
C GLU A 2 11.20 -20.08 10.58
N ILE A 3 10.68 -19.95 11.80
CA ILE A 3 9.54 -19.08 12.07
C ILE A 3 10.08 -17.67 11.94
N LYS A 4 9.77 -17.01 10.82
CA LYS A 4 10.13 -15.62 10.62
C LYS A 4 9.36 -14.79 11.66
N ASP A 5 10.07 -13.98 12.43
CA ASP A 5 9.44 -13.07 13.39
C ASP A 5 8.38 -12.22 12.67
N ARG A 6 7.26 -12.00 13.35
CA ARG A 6 6.15 -11.23 12.79
C ARG A 6 6.56 -9.76 12.65
N GLU A 7 6.55 -9.27 11.42
CA GLU A 7 6.83 -7.87 11.09
C GLU A 7 5.53 -7.06 10.99
N PHE A 8 5.56 -5.81 11.45
CA PHE A 8 4.38 -4.93 11.48
C PHE A 8 4.60 -3.72 10.59
N SER A 9 3.83 -3.59 9.51
CA SER A 9 4.06 -2.53 8.52
C SER A 9 2.97 -1.46 8.55
N CYS A 10 3.40 -0.22 8.36
CA CYS A 10 2.54 0.94 8.22
C CYS A 10 2.88 1.72 6.96
N VAL A 11 1.87 2.42 6.43
CA VAL A 11 2.06 3.50 5.48
C VAL A 11 2.21 4.80 6.27
N VAL A 12 3.20 5.60 5.89
CA VAL A 12 3.44 6.94 6.43
C VAL A 12 3.26 7.95 5.30
N GLU A 13 2.39 8.92 5.54
CA GLU A 13 1.89 9.87 4.57
C GLU A 13 2.69 11.16 4.58
N ASN A 14 2.80 11.80 3.42
CA ASN A 14 3.32 13.17 3.29
C ASN A 14 4.71 13.39 3.90
N VAL A 15 5.57 12.37 3.88
CA VAL A 15 6.95 12.43 4.37
C VAL A 15 7.78 13.35 3.47
N PRO A 16 8.58 14.28 4.00
CA PRO A 16 9.45 15.15 3.20
C PRO A 16 10.39 14.35 2.29
N VAL A 17 10.46 14.71 1.00
CA VAL A 17 11.29 13.97 0.02
C VAL A 17 12.79 14.04 0.30
N GLY A 18 13.22 15.01 1.12
CA GLY A 18 14.60 15.13 1.61
C GLY A 18 14.98 14.11 2.68
N PHE A 19 14.01 13.35 3.22
CA PHE A 19 14.31 12.23 4.10
C PHE A 19 14.98 11.10 3.29
N LEU A 20 16.20 10.73 3.68
CA LEU A 20 16.93 9.63 3.07
C LEU A 20 16.90 8.43 4.01
N PRO A 21 16.17 7.34 3.68
CA PRO A 21 16.08 6.18 4.55
C PRO A 21 17.45 5.51 4.72
N SER A 22 17.97 5.53 5.94
CA SER A 22 19.21 4.89 6.37
C SER A 22 19.05 4.39 7.80
N ILE A 23 20.04 3.67 8.31
CA ILE A 23 20.06 3.24 9.72
C ILE A 23 20.08 4.47 10.65
N GLU A 24 20.88 5.48 10.31
CA GLU A 24 21.02 6.72 11.08
C GLU A 24 19.72 7.52 11.11
N SER A 25 19.10 7.76 9.95
CA SER A 25 17.85 8.51 9.88
C SER A 25 16.68 7.76 10.51
N SER A 26 16.69 6.42 10.47
CA SER A 26 15.69 5.61 11.20
C SER A 26 15.86 5.75 12.71
N SER A 27 17.10 5.75 13.22
CA SER A 27 17.40 5.99 14.63
C SER A 27 16.95 7.38 15.09
N GLU A 28 17.13 8.41 14.26
CA GLU A 28 16.61 9.76 14.55
C GLU A 28 15.08 9.79 14.65
N VAL A 29 14.39 9.09 13.75
CA VAL A 29 12.92 8.95 13.79
C VAL A 29 12.49 8.22 15.06
N GLU A 30 13.17 7.15 15.43
CA GLU A 30 12.88 6.41 16.67
C GLU A 30 13.01 7.32 17.90
N ASN A 31 14.14 8.03 18.03
CA ASN A 31 14.39 8.94 19.14
C ASN A 31 13.36 10.07 19.19
N THR A 32 13.08 10.71 18.06
CA THR A 32 12.13 11.84 17.97
C THR A 32 10.72 11.43 18.38
N ASN A 33 10.33 10.19 18.09
CA ASN A 33 8.97 9.68 18.31
C ASN A 33 8.84 8.81 19.57
N ASN A 34 9.88 8.77 20.43
CA ASN A 34 9.93 7.94 21.63
C ASN A 34 9.62 6.47 21.32
N LEU A 35 10.17 5.94 20.22
CA LEU A 35 10.07 4.52 19.90
C LEU A 35 11.23 3.76 20.53
N THR A 36 11.09 2.44 20.64
CA THR A 36 12.21 1.59 21.07
C THR A 36 13.37 1.71 20.08
N PRO A 37 14.64 1.83 20.53
CA PRO A 37 15.79 1.83 19.62
C PRO A 37 15.84 0.55 18.77
N LYS A 38 16.13 0.69 17.48
CA LYS A 38 16.13 -0.40 16.47
C LYS A 38 14.78 -1.10 16.31
N SER A 39 13.69 -0.39 16.58
CA SER A 39 12.33 -0.86 16.33
C SER A 39 11.96 -0.81 14.85
N ILE A 40 12.49 0.13 14.08
CA ILE A 40 12.31 0.25 12.64
C ILE A 40 13.26 -0.74 11.94
N LEU A 41 12.69 -1.73 11.27
CA LEU A 41 13.40 -2.76 10.52
C LEU A 41 13.66 -2.34 9.07
N LEU A 42 12.70 -1.63 8.47
CA LEU A 42 12.76 -1.20 7.08
C LEU A 42 12.05 0.14 6.93
N ALA A 43 12.69 1.05 6.20
CA ALA A 43 12.11 2.30 5.75
C ALA A 43 12.31 2.41 4.24
N ARG A 44 11.22 2.51 3.47
CA ARG A 44 11.31 2.64 2.01
C ARG A 44 10.20 3.50 1.42
N TRP A 45 10.51 4.17 0.33
CA TRP A 45 9.52 4.91 -0.45
C TRP A 45 8.57 3.94 -1.17
N ILE A 46 7.27 4.28 -1.24
CA ILE A 46 6.30 3.56 -2.08
C ILE A 46 6.53 3.90 -3.55
N LYS A 47 6.64 5.21 -3.83
CA LYS A 47 6.91 5.73 -5.16
C LYS A 47 8.42 5.87 -5.35
N LEU A 48 8.94 5.27 -6.42
CA LEU A 48 10.34 5.40 -6.81
C LEU A 48 10.71 6.88 -7.04
N ILE A 49 11.96 7.24 -6.75
CA ILE A 49 12.43 8.62 -6.78
C ILE A 49 12.35 9.17 -8.21
N GLU A 50 12.69 8.34 -9.19
CA GLU A 50 12.71 8.63 -10.62
C GLU A 50 11.31 8.89 -11.19
N GLN A 51 10.27 8.40 -10.51
CA GLN A 51 8.88 8.57 -10.94
C GLN A 51 8.21 9.80 -10.30
N ARG A 52 8.90 10.54 -9.43
CA ARG A 52 8.36 11.74 -8.79
C ARG A 52 8.16 12.85 -9.81
N PHE A 53 7.10 13.62 -9.64
CA PHE A 53 6.89 14.79 -10.50
C PHE A 53 7.80 15.94 -10.05
N ARG A 54 8.12 16.83 -10.99
CA ARG A 54 8.98 18.00 -10.70
C ARG A 54 8.30 18.90 -9.66
N GLY A 55 9.02 19.20 -8.57
CA GLY A 55 8.49 20.02 -7.47
C GLY A 55 7.73 19.25 -6.39
N GLN A 56 7.70 17.91 -6.44
CA GLN A 56 7.12 17.11 -5.37
C GLN A 56 7.93 17.26 -4.07
N CYS A 57 7.35 17.88 -3.04
CA CYS A 57 8.01 18.10 -1.74
C CYS A 57 7.79 16.97 -0.73
N THR A 58 6.78 16.12 -0.95
CA THR A 58 6.42 15.04 -0.02
C THR A 58 6.01 13.77 -0.77
N ALA A 59 6.20 12.61 -0.13
CA ALA A 59 5.83 11.32 -0.69
C ALA A 59 5.41 10.34 0.41
N PHE A 60 4.95 9.15 0.00
CA PHE A 60 4.46 8.12 0.92
C PHE A 60 5.55 7.07 1.12
N MET A 61 5.67 6.59 2.35
CA MET A 61 6.63 5.57 2.75
C MET A 61 5.93 4.37 3.35
N ILE A 62 6.63 3.23 3.31
CA ILE A 62 6.34 2.08 4.17
C ILE A 62 7.43 2.02 5.23
N LEU A 63 7.00 1.98 6.48
CA LEU A 63 7.84 1.64 7.62
C LEU A 63 7.43 0.25 8.13
N THR A 64 8.41 -0.60 8.39
CA THR A 64 8.20 -1.91 9.01
C THR A 64 8.88 -1.91 10.37
N PHE A 65 8.14 -2.32 11.38
CA PHE A 65 8.56 -2.35 12.77
C PHE A 65 8.66 -3.79 13.30
N ARG A 66 9.46 -3.95 14.34
CA ARG A 66 9.67 -5.20 15.07
C ARG A 66 8.49 -5.59 15.96
N THR A 67 7.78 -4.61 16.53
CA THR A 67 6.76 -4.84 17.55
C THR A 67 5.43 -4.18 17.17
N ALA A 68 4.33 -4.76 17.64
CA ALA A 68 3.00 -4.17 17.49
C ALA A 68 2.88 -2.88 18.30
N GLU A 69 3.57 -2.80 19.45
CA GLU A 69 3.56 -1.67 20.38
C GLU A 69 4.12 -0.40 19.75
N ASP A 70 5.33 -0.46 19.16
CA ASP A 70 5.94 0.70 18.48
C ASP A 70 5.13 1.10 17.25
N THR A 71 4.59 0.10 16.53
CA THR A 71 3.71 0.34 15.38
C THR A 71 2.43 1.07 15.78
N ASN A 72 1.77 0.62 16.85
CA ASN A 72 0.55 1.23 17.36
C ASN A 72 0.81 2.64 17.88
N ARG A 73 1.96 2.88 18.51
CA ARG A 73 2.39 4.23 18.91
C ARG A 73 2.53 5.14 17.69
N ALA A 74 3.13 4.66 16.61
CA ALA A 74 3.24 5.40 15.35
C ALA A 74 1.87 5.71 14.72
N ILE A 75 0.93 4.75 14.72
CA ILE A 75 -0.44 4.96 14.23
C ILE A 75 -1.21 5.96 15.11
N GLN A 76 -1.10 5.82 16.43
CA GLN A 76 -1.85 6.62 17.38
C GLN A 76 -1.39 8.08 17.39
N ASN A 77 -0.07 8.31 17.41
CA ASN A 77 0.51 9.63 17.65
C ASN A 77 0.92 10.34 16.35
N SER A 78 0.84 9.66 15.20
CA SER A 78 1.57 10.05 13.98
C SER A 78 3.09 9.98 14.19
N LEU A 79 3.87 10.19 13.13
CA LEU A 79 5.32 10.28 13.22
C LEU A 79 5.81 11.68 12.87
N TYR A 80 6.77 12.20 13.62
CA TYR A 80 7.55 13.38 13.25
C TYR A 80 8.80 12.94 12.50
N ILE A 81 8.90 13.32 11.22
CA ILE A 81 10.02 13.02 10.33
C ILE A 81 10.50 14.34 9.73
N CYS A 82 11.79 14.66 9.91
CA CYS A 82 12.38 15.96 9.55
C CYS A 82 11.56 17.16 10.08
N GLY A 83 11.10 17.08 11.33
CA GLY A 83 10.28 18.12 11.97
C GLY A 83 8.82 18.21 11.50
N LYS A 84 8.42 17.40 10.51
CA LYS A 84 7.04 17.39 9.98
C LYS A 84 6.24 16.24 10.57
N ARG A 85 5.02 16.54 11.05
CA ARG A 85 4.04 15.51 11.42
C ARG A 85 3.52 14.79 10.18
N CYS A 86 3.64 13.47 10.17
CA CYS A 86 3.30 12.58 9.08
C CYS A 86 2.28 11.54 9.58
N ASN A 87 1.11 11.49 8.96
CA ASN A 87 0.05 10.55 9.34
C ASN A 87 0.50 9.12 9.06
N THR A 88 0.10 8.21 9.94
CA THR A 88 0.53 6.80 9.86
C THR A 88 -0.69 5.91 10.04
N TRP A 89 -0.84 4.90 9.18
CA TRP A 89 -1.83 3.83 9.36
C TRP A 89 -1.27 2.49 8.94
N LYS A 90 -1.94 1.44 9.41
CA LYS A 90 -1.61 0.06 9.11
C LYS A 90 -1.56 -0.22 7.61
N LEU A 91 -0.48 -0.85 7.14
CA LEU A 91 -0.42 -1.36 5.78
C LEU A 91 -1.27 -2.63 5.70
N LEU A 92 -2.47 -2.49 5.14
CA LEU A 92 -3.38 -3.62 4.94
C LEU A 92 -2.98 -4.43 3.70
N PRO A 93 -3.10 -5.76 3.74
CA PRO A 93 -2.88 -6.57 2.56
C PRO A 93 -3.93 -6.26 1.51
N GLU A 94 -3.55 -6.34 0.24
CA GLU A 94 -4.46 -6.13 -0.88
C GLU A 94 -4.65 -7.44 -1.67
N PRO A 95 -5.83 -7.66 -2.27
CA PRO A 95 -6.05 -8.78 -3.18
C PRO A 95 -5.01 -8.77 -4.30
N ARG A 96 -4.39 -9.93 -4.54
CA ARG A 96 -3.44 -10.09 -5.64
C ARG A 96 -4.13 -9.81 -6.98
N ARG A 97 -3.41 -9.18 -7.90
CA ARG A 97 -3.89 -8.90 -9.25
C ARG A 97 -2.83 -9.32 -10.26
N CYS A 98 -3.25 -9.99 -11.33
CA CYS A 98 -2.36 -10.23 -12.47
C CYS A 98 -2.16 -8.92 -13.24
N PHE A 99 -0.93 -8.49 -13.49
CA PHE A 99 -0.68 -7.25 -14.24
C PHE A 99 -0.88 -7.38 -15.76
N LYS A 100 -1.09 -8.59 -16.29
CA LYS A 100 -1.38 -8.84 -17.71
C LYS A 100 -2.88 -8.81 -18.01
N CYS A 101 -3.66 -9.62 -17.28
CA CYS A 101 -5.10 -9.74 -17.50
C CYS A 101 -5.95 -8.97 -16.48
N HIS A 102 -5.34 -8.31 -15.48
CA HIS A 102 -6.00 -7.57 -14.39
C HIS A 102 -7.05 -8.32 -13.55
N ALA A 103 -7.16 -9.64 -13.71
CA ALA A 103 -8.02 -10.48 -12.89
C ALA A 103 -7.63 -10.35 -11.40
N ILE A 104 -8.63 -9.99 -10.58
CA ILE A 104 -8.47 -9.89 -9.13
C ILE A 104 -8.48 -11.28 -8.48
N ASN A 105 -7.67 -11.45 -7.45
CA ASN A 105 -7.46 -12.70 -6.72
C ASN A 105 -7.04 -13.87 -7.64
N ALA A 106 -6.29 -13.55 -8.71
CA ALA A 106 -5.78 -14.53 -9.64
C ALA A 106 -4.74 -15.44 -8.96
N ARG A 107 -4.81 -16.75 -9.25
CA ARG A 107 -3.81 -17.75 -8.80
C ARG A 107 -2.53 -17.74 -9.65
N HIS A 108 -2.36 -16.74 -10.51
CA HIS A 108 -1.22 -16.59 -11.40
C HIS A 108 -0.70 -15.15 -11.37
N ILE A 109 0.55 -14.98 -11.77
CA ILE A 109 1.20 -13.68 -12.00
C ILE A 109 1.30 -13.43 -13.51
N ALA A 110 1.63 -12.20 -13.91
CA ALA A 110 1.74 -11.82 -15.32
C ALA A 110 2.65 -12.76 -16.14
N ALA A 111 3.78 -13.19 -15.57
CA ALA A 111 4.72 -14.11 -16.22
C ALA A 111 4.12 -15.49 -16.56
N ASN A 112 3.11 -15.94 -15.79
CA ASN A 112 2.45 -17.24 -15.98
C ASN A 112 1.01 -17.06 -16.49
N CYS A 113 0.66 -15.87 -16.99
CA CYS A 113 -0.67 -15.58 -17.47
C CYS A 113 -0.86 -16.16 -18.88
N LYS A 114 -1.98 -16.86 -19.08
CA LYS A 114 -2.34 -17.46 -20.38
C LYS A 114 -2.98 -16.49 -21.36
N GLU A 115 -3.27 -15.27 -20.92
CA GLU A 115 -3.81 -14.25 -21.81
C GLU A 115 -2.81 -13.94 -22.93
N ILE A 116 -3.29 -13.75 -24.16
CA ILE A 116 -2.42 -13.57 -25.32
C ILE A 116 -1.82 -12.16 -25.28
N SER A 117 -2.68 -11.15 -25.18
CA SER A 117 -2.32 -9.73 -25.11
C SER A 117 -2.35 -9.19 -23.68
N ASP A 118 -1.77 -8.01 -23.46
CA ASP A 118 -2.04 -7.24 -22.27
C ASP A 118 -3.45 -6.66 -22.35
N ILE A 119 -4.16 -6.70 -21.23
CA ILE A 119 -5.48 -6.08 -21.09
C ILE A 119 -5.27 -4.72 -20.44
N CYS A 120 -5.91 -3.68 -20.95
CA CYS A 120 -5.80 -2.36 -20.38
C CYS A 120 -6.61 -2.24 -19.08
N ASP A 121 -5.96 -1.77 -18.02
CA ASP A 121 -6.60 -1.46 -16.73
C ASP A 121 -7.54 -0.25 -16.73
N SER A 122 -7.61 0.52 -17.81
CA SER A 122 -8.47 1.70 -17.92
C SER A 122 -9.73 1.41 -18.74
N CYS A 123 -9.61 0.78 -19.91
CA CYS A 123 -10.77 0.49 -20.78
C CYS A 123 -11.07 -1.01 -21.00
N GLY A 124 -10.24 -1.92 -20.47
CA GLY A 124 -10.42 -3.36 -20.66
C GLY A 124 -10.09 -3.88 -22.07
N GLY A 125 -9.56 -3.05 -22.97
CA GLY A 125 -9.16 -3.43 -24.32
C GLY A 125 -7.87 -4.26 -24.38
N ALA A 126 -7.63 -4.93 -25.50
CA ALA A 126 -6.45 -5.77 -25.75
C ALA A 126 -5.24 -4.94 -26.23
N HIS A 127 -4.64 -4.18 -25.34
CA HIS A 127 -3.45 -3.35 -25.54
C HIS A 127 -2.80 -2.98 -24.20
N LEU A 128 -1.56 -2.49 -24.26
CA LEU A 128 -0.87 -2.00 -23.08
C LEU A 128 -1.58 -0.74 -22.55
N SER A 129 -1.80 -0.65 -21.23
CA SER A 129 -2.44 0.53 -20.62
C SER A 129 -1.77 1.87 -20.95
N LYS A 130 -0.46 1.86 -21.22
CA LYS A 130 0.30 3.06 -21.61
C LYS A 130 -0.07 3.59 -23.00
N GLU A 131 -0.64 2.75 -23.86
CA GLU A 131 -1.08 3.04 -25.23
C GLU A 131 -2.59 3.32 -25.30
N CYS A 132 -3.27 3.37 -24.15
CA CYS A 132 -4.70 3.59 -24.11
C CYS A 132 -5.05 5.06 -24.35
N ALA A 133 -5.74 5.34 -25.46
CA ALA A 133 -6.24 6.67 -25.77
C ALA A 133 -7.24 7.20 -24.72
N LEU A 134 -7.97 6.31 -24.03
CA LEU A 134 -8.98 6.68 -23.04
C LEU A 134 -8.40 6.92 -21.63
N LYS A 135 -7.10 6.74 -21.42
CA LYS A 135 -6.49 6.79 -20.08
C LYS A 135 -6.69 8.13 -19.37
N ASP A 136 -6.49 9.22 -20.10
CA ASP A 136 -6.59 10.59 -19.59
C ASP A 136 -7.96 11.24 -19.92
N GLU A 137 -8.90 10.45 -20.45
CA GLU A 137 -10.28 10.88 -20.72
C GLU A 137 -11.19 10.74 -19.48
N ASP A 138 -12.46 11.12 -19.65
CA ASP A 138 -13.51 11.03 -18.63
C ASP A 138 -13.63 9.58 -18.07
N PRO A 139 -13.57 9.40 -16.73
CA PRO A 139 -13.73 8.09 -16.08
C PRO A 139 -15.03 7.35 -16.46
N SER A 140 -16.08 8.05 -16.90
CA SER A 140 -17.30 7.44 -17.43
C SER A 140 -17.04 6.51 -18.62
N LYS A 141 -15.98 6.77 -19.41
CA LYS A 141 -15.56 5.94 -20.55
C LYS A 141 -14.68 4.77 -20.15
N HIS A 142 -14.18 4.75 -18.91
CA HIS A 142 -13.40 3.63 -18.40
C HIS A 142 -14.29 2.41 -18.18
N PHE A 143 -13.67 1.25 -18.20
CA PHE A 143 -14.34 -0.03 -18.01
C PHE A 143 -13.52 -0.93 -17.09
N CYS A 144 -14.21 -1.50 -16.11
CA CYS A 144 -13.61 -2.42 -15.17
C CYS A 144 -13.92 -3.86 -15.57
N ILE A 145 -12.88 -4.64 -15.85
CA ILE A 145 -13.06 -6.05 -16.25
C ILE A 145 -13.53 -6.95 -15.11
N ASN A 146 -13.30 -6.54 -13.84
CA ASN A 146 -13.60 -7.36 -12.68
C ASN A 146 -15.08 -7.29 -12.29
N CYS A 147 -15.70 -6.11 -12.34
CA CYS A 147 -17.15 -5.95 -12.11
C CYS A 147 -17.96 -5.80 -13.40
N LYS A 148 -17.30 -5.68 -14.56
CA LYS A 148 -17.90 -5.58 -15.90
C LYS A 148 -18.82 -4.37 -16.06
N THR A 149 -18.42 -3.22 -15.53
CA THR A 149 -19.19 -1.97 -15.62
C THR A 149 -18.33 -0.83 -16.15
N HIS A 150 -18.97 0.11 -16.85
CA HIS A 150 -18.38 1.40 -17.16
C HIS A 150 -18.37 2.34 -15.95
N GLY A 151 -17.61 3.43 -16.02
CA GLY A 151 -17.54 4.45 -14.96
C GLY A 151 -16.23 4.48 -14.18
N HIS A 152 -15.45 3.40 -14.26
CA HIS A 152 -14.15 3.32 -13.62
C HIS A 152 -13.26 2.26 -14.28
N GLY A 153 -11.95 2.46 -14.15
CA GLY A 153 -10.96 1.48 -14.57
C GLY A 153 -10.80 0.34 -13.57
N THR A 154 -10.14 -0.73 -14.00
CA THR A 154 -9.84 -1.90 -13.16
C THR A 154 -8.91 -1.59 -11.97
N HIS A 155 -8.21 -0.46 -12.00
CA HIS A 155 -7.33 -0.01 -10.93
C HIS A 155 -8.05 0.77 -9.82
N ASP A 156 -9.35 1.05 -9.97
CA ASP A 156 -10.13 1.81 -8.99
C ASP A 156 -10.28 1.05 -7.66
N ARG A 157 -9.95 1.73 -6.56
CA ARG A 157 -10.05 1.21 -5.19
C ARG A 157 -11.49 1.21 -4.65
N LEU A 158 -12.41 1.89 -5.32
CA LEU A 158 -13.84 1.91 -5.00
C LEU A 158 -14.63 0.88 -5.82
N CYS A 159 -13.97 0.10 -6.69
CA CYS A 159 -14.63 -0.95 -7.45
C CYS A 159 -15.32 -1.97 -6.52
N PRO A 160 -16.61 -2.28 -6.70
CA PRO A 160 -17.34 -3.22 -5.84
C PRO A 160 -16.71 -4.63 -5.83
N ALA A 161 -16.18 -5.08 -6.97
CA ALA A 161 -15.49 -6.36 -7.05
C ALA A 161 -14.16 -6.34 -6.27
N TYR A 162 -13.45 -5.21 -6.25
CA TYR A 162 -12.23 -5.03 -5.46
C TYR A 162 -12.53 -5.05 -3.96
N LEU A 163 -13.47 -4.20 -3.52
CA LEU A 163 -13.87 -4.12 -2.12
C LEU A 163 -14.34 -5.48 -1.58
N LYS A 164 -15.13 -6.23 -2.36
CA LYS A 164 -15.57 -7.59 -1.99
C LYS A 164 -14.39 -8.54 -1.75
N GLN A 165 -13.30 -8.45 -2.52
CA GLN A 165 -12.12 -9.30 -2.30
C GLN A 165 -11.28 -8.80 -1.13
N CYS A 166 -11.20 -7.49 -0.89
CA CYS A 166 -10.57 -6.94 0.32
C CYS A 166 -11.28 -7.44 1.58
N THR A 167 -12.61 -7.37 1.63
CA THR A 167 -13.40 -7.88 2.77
C THR A 167 -13.10 -9.35 3.05
N LYS A 168 -13.14 -10.20 2.02
CA LYS A 168 -12.80 -11.63 2.16
C LYS A 168 -11.37 -11.85 2.68
N LEU A 169 -10.43 -11.04 2.23
CA LEU A 169 -9.03 -11.11 2.68
C LEU A 169 -8.89 -10.69 4.14
N TYR A 170 -9.64 -9.67 4.58
CA TYR A 170 -9.63 -9.20 5.95
C TYR A 170 -10.36 -10.15 6.91
N GLU A 171 -11.44 -10.81 6.47
CA GLU A 171 -12.13 -11.85 7.25
C GLU A 171 -11.22 -13.05 7.57
N GLN A 172 -10.28 -13.37 6.68
CA GLN A 172 -9.27 -14.43 6.91
C GLN A 172 -8.18 -14.02 7.89
N MET A 173 -8.03 -12.72 8.15
CA MET A 173 -7.03 -12.14 9.04
C MET A 173 -7.71 -11.10 9.94
N PRO A 174 -8.47 -11.53 10.95
CA PRO A 174 -9.34 -10.64 11.74
C PRO A 174 -8.62 -9.45 12.35
N GLU A 175 -7.30 -9.55 12.59
CA GLU A 175 -6.49 -8.42 13.05
C GLU A 175 -6.55 -7.19 12.14
N ASN A 176 -6.87 -7.39 10.85
CA ASN A 176 -6.96 -6.33 9.84
C ASN A 176 -8.23 -5.50 9.95
N LEU A 177 -9.21 -5.97 10.73
CA LEU A 177 -10.45 -5.23 10.99
C LEU A 177 -10.27 -4.15 12.08
N TYR A 178 -9.18 -4.21 12.85
CA TYR A 178 -8.88 -3.24 13.89
C TYR A 178 -7.98 -2.11 13.37
N LYS A 179 -8.17 -0.93 13.96
CA LYS A 179 -7.33 0.25 13.69
C LYS A 179 -5.87 0.01 14.07
N PHE A 180 -5.66 -0.72 15.16
CA PHE A 180 -4.35 -1.06 15.71
C PHE A 180 -4.04 -2.54 15.48
N PHE A 181 -2.78 -2.92 15.64
CA PHE A 181 -2.41 -4.32 15.77
C PHE A 181 -2.79 -4.81 17.16
N PRO A 182 -3.64 -5.85 17.30
CA PRO A 182 -4.04 -6.34 18.62
C PRO A 182 -2.84 -6.79 19.45
N THR A 183 -2.78 -6.32 20.69
CA THR A 183 -1.80 -6.73 21.71
C THR A 183 -2.53 -7.18 22.98
N ALA A 184 -1.78 -7.47 24.04
CA ALA A 184 -2.37 -7.74 25.36
C ALA A 184 -3.15 -6.56 25.95
N ASN A 185 -2.99 -5.35 25.41
CA ASN A 185 -3.74 -4.17 25.83
C ASN A 185 -5.10 -4.11 25.08
N PRO A 186 -6.24 -4.21 25.77
CA PRO A 186 -7.56 -4.20 25.13
C PRO A 186 -7.89 -2.92 24.35
N ARG A 187 -7.17 -1.81 24.60
CA ARG A 187 -7.32 -0.57 23.82
C ARG A 187 -6.86 -0.68 22.36
N THR A 188 -6.24 -1.81 21.99
CA THR A 188 -5.76 -2.10 20.63
C THR A 188 -6.70 -3.02 19.84
N TRP A 189 -7.79 -3.45 20.48
CA TRP A 189 -8.87 -4.24 19.86
C TRP A 189 -9.97 -3.30 19.32
#